data_AF-A0A942LX85-F1
#
_entry.id   AF-A0A942LX85-F1
#
_cell.length_a   1.000
_cell.length_b   1.000
_cell.length_c   1.000
_cell.angle_alpha   90.00
_cell.angle_beta   90.00
_cell.angle_gamma   90.00
#
_symmetry.space_group_name_H-M   'P 1'
#
loop_
_entity.id
_entity.type
_entity.pdbx_description
1 polymer ?
#
loop_
_entity_poly.entity_id
_entity_poly.type
_entity_poly.pdbx_seq_one_letter_code
_entity_poly.pdbx_strand_id
1 'polypeptide(L)' 'MYPNPANNIINIESENYINRVFLFDLNGTLILEFHNQSNHATINIENLLSGFYVVKMFTNDNIITKKLSVIKN' A
#
# COMPACT_ATOMS: atom_id res chain seq x y z
N MET A 1 3.97 7.60 0.20
CA MET A 1 2.78 6.94 -0.37
C MET A 1 1.92 8.01 -0.99
N TYR A 2 1.82 7.98 -2.31
CA TYR A 2 1.07 8.95 -3.09
C TYR A 2 0.62 8.32 -4.42
N PRO A 3 -0.43 8.84 -5.07
CA PRO A 3 -1.36 9.80 -4.50
C PRO A 3 -2.18 9.16 -3.36
N ASN A 4 -2.79 10.01 -2.54
CA ASN A 4 -3.82 9.61 -1.59
C ASN A 4 -4.78 10.79 -1.42
N PRO A 5 -6.04 10.72 -1.89
CA PRO A 5 -6.70 9.54 -2.47
C PRO A 5 -6.10 9.03 -3.79
N ALA A 6 -6.27 7.75 -4.10
CA ALA A 6 -5.75 7.09 -5.30
C ALA A 6 -6.86 6.40 -6.11
N ASN A 7 -6.65 6.25 -7.42
CA ASN A 7 -7.57 5.56 -8.30
C ASN A 7 -6.99 4.20 -8.76
N ASN A 8 -5.93 4.19 -9.56
CA ASN A 8 -5.45 2.94 -10.20
C ASN A 8 -4.09 2.48 -9.66
N ILE A 9 -3.24 3.41 -9.23
CA ILE A 9 -1.86 3.11 -8.83
C ILE A 9 -1.54 3.90 -7.57
N ILE A 10 -0.76 3.29 -6.68
CA ILE A 10 -0.06 3.99 -5.61
C ILE A 10 1.45 3.78 -5.73
N ASN A 11 2.20 4.84 -5.49
CA ASN A 11 3.64 4.82 -5.31
C ASN A 11 3.98 4.91 -3.83
N ILE A 12 4.89 4.08 -3.39
CA ILE A 12 5.41 4.03 -2.04
C ILE A 12 6.89 4.36 -2.12
N GLU A 13 7.31 5.27 -1.25
CA GLU A 13 8.70 5.64 -1.05
C GLU A 13 8.99 5.57 0.44
N SER A 14 10.16 5.09 0.79
CA SER A 14 10.65 4.95 2.15
C SER A 14 12.14 5.30 2.21
N GLU A 15 12.65 5.65 3.38
CA GLU A 15 14.08 5.82 3.61
C GLU A 15 14.81 4.48 3.62
N ASN A 16 14.10 3.42 4.08
CA ASN A 16 14.63 2.07 4.20
C ASN A 16 14.10 1.15 3.10
N TYR A 17 14.81 0.05 2.85
CA TYR A 17 14.34 -0.98 1.93
C TYR A 17 13.04 -1.58 2.44
N ILE A 18 12.03 -1.53 1.58
CA ILE A 18 10.74 -2.17 1.79
C ILE A 18 10.91 -3.60 1.34
N ASN A 19 10.74 -4.55 2.26
CA ASN A 19 10.82 -5.99 2.01
C ASN A 19 9.47 -6.56 1.54
N ARG A 20 8.40 -6.02 2.13
CA ARG A 20 7.04 -6.51 1.91
C ARG A 20 6.03 -5.41 2.15
N VAL A 21 4.96 -5.41 1.37
CA VAL A 21 3.80 -4.55 1.55
C VAL A 21 2.56 -5.42 1.64
N PHE A 22 1.76 -5.20 2.67
CA PHE A 22 0.43 -5.75 2.81
C PHE A 22 -0.62 -4.66 2.66
N LEU A 23 -1.70 -4.99 1.96
CA LEU A 23 -2.89 -4.17 1.88
C LEU A 23 -4.06 -4.93 2.50
N PHE A 24 -4.76 -4.31 3.44
CA PHE A 24 -5.93 -4.86 4.11
C PHE A 24 -7.16 -4.00 3.85
N ASP A 25 -8.33 -4.64 3.81
CA ASP A 25 -9.60 -3.93 3.96
C ASP A 25 -9.85 -3.53 5.44
N LEU A 26 -10.98 -2.86 5.71
CA LEU A 26 -11.35 -2.43 7.07
C LEU A 26 -11.75 -3.58 8.00
N ASN A 27 -12.08 -4.75 7.47
CA ASN A 27 -12.36 -5.95 8.26
C ASN A 27 -11.07 -6.69 8.65
N GLY A 28 -9.92 -6.24 8.15
CA GLY A 28 -8.62 -6.89 8.38
C GLY A 28 -8.32 -8.02 7.41
N THR A 29 -9.11 -8.19 6.34
CA THR A 29 -8.85 -9.16 5.29
C THR A 29 -7.63 -8.72 4.48
N LEU A 30 -6.65 -9.61 4.29
CA LEU A 30 -5.52 -9.35 3.41
C LEU A 30 -5.99 -9.38 1.95
N ILE A 31 -5.86 -8.25 1.27
CA ILE A 31 -6.28 -8.07 -0.13
C ILE A 31 -5.10 -8.25 -1.08
N LEU A 32 -3.92 -7.79 -0.68
CA LEU A 32 -2.73 -7.84 -1.52
C LEU A 32 -1.47 -8.01 -0.68
N GLU A 33 -0.58 -8.89 -1.15
CA GLU A 33 0.80 -9.02 -0.69
C GLU A 33 1.75 -8.73 -1.85
N PHE A 34 2.69 -7.81 -1.63
CA PHE A 34 3.71 -7.45 -2.60
C PHE A 34 5.08 -7.56 -1.95
N HIS A 35 5.99 -8.29 -2.60
CA HIS A 35 7.39 -8.33 -2.21
C HIS A 35 8.16 -7.28 -2.97
N ASN A 36 8.96 -6.51 -2.25
CA ASN A 36 9.84 -5.50 -2.81
C ASN A 36 11.21 -5.68 -2.17
N GLN A 37 12.28 -5.28 -2.84
CA GLN A 37 13.63 -5.18 -2.23
C GLN A 37 14.24 -3.85 -2.64
N SER A 38 13.44 -2.80 -2.50
CA SER A 38 13.76 -1.43 -2.90
C SER A 38 13.13 -0.46 -1.91
N ASN A 39 13.67 0.75 -1.86
CA ASN A 39 13.08 1.87 -1.13
C ASN A 39 11.88 2.50 -1.88
N HIS A 40 11.62 2.08 -3.13
CA HIS A 40 10.46 2.48 -3.93
C HIS A 40 9.62 1.26 -4.33
N ALA A 41 8.29 1.39 -4.34
CA ALA A 41 7.37 0.39 -4.89
C ALA A 41 6.19 1.06 -5.61
N THR A 42 5.73 0.48 -6.70
CA THR A 42 4.52 0.88 -7.42
C THR A 42 3.53 -0.27 -7.41
N ILE A 43 2.34 -0.02 -6.88
CA ILE A 43 1.31 -1.06 -6.69
C ILE A 43 0.07 -0.68 -7.51
N ASN A 44 -0.37 -1.60 -8.37
CA ASN A 44 -1.64 -1.48 -9.07
C ASN A 44 -2.79 -1.85 -8.12
N ILE A 45 -3.76 -0.92 -7.99
CA ILE A 45 -4.97 -1.01 -7.17
C ILE A 45 -6.24 -0.79 -8.01
N GLU A 46 -6.15 -0.97 -9.33
CA GLU A 46 -7.25 -0.77 -10.29
C GLU A 46 -8.48 -1.61 -9.95
N ASN A 47 -8.28 -2.81 -9.45
CA ASN A 47 -9.36 -3.75 -9.11
C ASN A 47 -9.96 -3.54 -7.71
N LEU A 48 -9.48 -2.57 -6.93
CA LEU A 48 -10.05 -2.27 -5.61
C LEU A 48 -11.33 -1.46 -5.73
N LEU A 49 -12.28 -1.64 -4.82
CA LEU A 49 -13.45 -0.75 -4.76
C LEU A 49 -13.11 0.57 -4.06
N SER A 50 -13.87 1.63 -4.36
CA SER A 50 -13.79 2.88 -3.61
C SER A 50 -14.00 2.63 -2.11
N GLY A 51 -13.16 3.21 -1.27
CA GLY A 51 -13.20 2.97 0.16
C GLY A 51 -11.87 3.22 0.86
N PHE A 52 -11.76 2.77 2.11
CA PHE A 52 -10.55 2.87 2.90
C PHE A 52 -9.87 1.52 3.06
N TYR A 53 -8.54 1.56 3.04
CA TYR A 53 -7.67 0.39 3.20
C TYR A 53 -6.52 0.72 4.13
N VAL A 54 -5.88 -0.31 4.66
CA VAL A 54 -4.70 -0.21 5.51
C VAL A 54 -3.50 -0.81 4.77
N VAL A 55 -2.46 0.00 4.58
CA VAL A 55 -1.18 -0.43 4.01
C VAL A 55 -0.20 -0.65 5.15
N LYS A 56 0.35 -1.86 5.28
CA LYS A 56 1.49 -2.16 6.16
C LYS A 56 2.73 -2.41 5.32
N MET A 57 3.79 -1.68 5.60
CA MET A 57 5.09 -1.80 4.93
C MET A 57 6.09 -2.33 5.94
N PHE A 58 6.68 -3.47 5.61
CA PHE A 58 7.73 -4.10 6.40
C PHE A 58 9.06 -3.66 5.80
N THR A 59 9.81 -2.85 6.54
CA THR A 59 11.17 -2.48 6.16
C THR A 59 12.17 -3.34 6.93
N ASN A 60 13.47 -3.11 6.73
CA ASN A 60 14.50 -3.77 7.52
C ASN A 60 14.46 -3.39 9.01
N ASP A 61 14.03 -2.16 9.33
CA ASP A 61 14.15 -1.63 10.68
C ASP A 61 12.81 -1.60 11.43
N ASN A 62 11.72 -1.37 10.71
CA ASN A 62 10.41 -1.14 11.31
C ASN A 62 9.24 -1.53 10.40
N ILE A 63 8.05 -1.54 11.00
CA ILE A 63 6.78 -1.71 10.29
C ILE A 63 6.07 -0.36 10.28
N ILE A 64 5.76 0.14 9.08
CA ILE A 64 5.06 1.40 8.88
C ILE A 64 3.64 1.11 8.44
N THR A 65 2.66 1.69 9.12
CA THR A 65 1.23 1.55 8.77
C THR A 65 0.68 2.87 8.23
N LYS A 66 -0.01 2.85 7.09
CA LYS A 66 -0.66 4.02 6.49
C LYS A 66 -2.09 3.70 6.06
N LYS A 67 -2.98 4.69 6.18
CA LYS A 67 -4.34 4.64 5.61
C LYS A 67 -4.29 5.03 4.14
N LEU A 68 -4.97 4.28 3.29
CA LEU A 68 -5.19 4.58 1.87
C LEU A 68 -6.67 4.87 1.63
N SER A 69 -6.97 5.96 0.91
CA SER A 69 -8.29 6.25 0.37
C SER A 69 -8.31 5.94 -1.12
N VAL A 70 -9.22 5.07 -1.56
CA VAL A 70 -9.42 4.74 -2.98
C VAL A 70 -10.70 5.39 -3.48
N ILE A 71 -10.63 6.07 -4.61
CA ILE A 71 -11.78 6.71 -5.28
C ILE A 71 -11.74 6.30 -6.76
N LYS A 72 -12.74 5.52 -7.18
CA LYS A 72 -13.00 5.14 -8.57
C LYS A 72 -13.94 6.15 -9.23
N ASN A 73 -13.58 6.56 -10.44
CA ASN A 73 -14.41 7.39 -11.31
C ASN A 73 -15.16 6.52 -12.32
#